data_AF-A0A7S2V4U1-F1
#
_entry.id   AF-A0A7S2V4U1-F1
#
_cell.length_a   1.000
_cell.length_b   1.000
_cell.length_c   1.000
_cell.angle_alpha   90.00
_cell.angle_beta   90.00
_cell.angle_gamma   90.00
#
_symmetry.space_group_name_H-M   'P 1'
#
loop_
_entity.id
_entity.type
_entity.pdbx_description
1 polymer ?
#
loop_
_entity_poly.entity_id
_entity_poly.type
_entity_poly.pdbx_seq_one_letter_code
_entity_poly.pdbx_strand_id
1 'polypeptide(L)'
;RNMEFQEIFGDEEREDEDKLLAVKVGIIPDPKMASRIMKTINGVIPLMDIGLGHLKRIKKSTEGSLQVIITTPERFDGIDADTKKALDSFQLPYSLFEVPKYPPRSKAEYEWSQTVWPTVFHSGLSEEVLRKSLALSPEEREAMSRGMQLAISDFEEQGGELKGLGASCCSGIGAVIMDPHRAQVLATSAGRWRALVSSFAGNGEGEGG
;
A
#
# COMPACT_ATOMS: atom_id res chain seq x y z
N ARG A 1 30.46 -0.33 -13.89
CA ARG A 1 29.88 -1.23 -12.85
C ARG A 1 28.59 -1.79 -13.41
N ASN A 2 28.39 -3.12 -13.40
CA ASN A 2 27.09 -3.70 -13.78
C ASN A 2 26.10 -3.38 -12.64
N MET A 3 25.00 -2.69 -12.94
CA MET A 3 23.99 -2.34 -11.93
C MET A 3 22.87 -3.36 -12.01
N GLU A 4 22.56 -3.96 -10.87
CA GLU A 4 21.44 -4.87 -10.76
C GLU A 4 20.24 -4.12 -10.16
N PHE A 5 19.09 -4.23 -10.82
CA PHE A 5 17.85 -3.71 -10.27
C PHE A 5 17.27 -4.77 -9.34
N GLN A 6 17.06 -4.38 -8.09
CA GLN A 6 16.29 -5.17 -7.15
C GLN A 6 14.95 -4.48 -6.95
N GLU A 7 13.87 -5.20 -7.25
CA GLU A 7 12.53 -4.73 -6.91
C GLU A 7 12.33 -4.92 -5.41
N ILE A 8 12.07 -3.83 -4.70
CA ILE A 8 11.75 -3.84 -3.27
C ILE A 8 10.26 -3.51 -3.16
N PHE A 9 9.47 -4.52 -2.79
CA PHE A 9 8.09 -4.32 -2.36
C PHE A 9 8.06 -4.36 -0.83
N GLY A 10 7.08 -3.68 -0.23
CA GLY A 10 6.84 -3.73 1.21
C GLY A 10 6.27 -5.08 1.64
N ASP A 11 7.10 -6.11 1.52
CA ASP A 11 6.88 -7.48 2.01
C ASP A 11 7.46 -7.60 3.42
N GLU A 12 7.07 -6.70 4.32
CA GLU A 12 7.13 -7.07 5.73
C GLU A 12 6.07 -8.18 5.90
N GLU A 13 6.53 -9.43 5.97
CA GLU A 13 5.71 -10.54 6.43
C GLU A 13 5.06 -10.09 7.73
N ARG A 14 3.74 -9.88 7.68
CA ARG A 14 2.99 -9.51 8.88
C ARG A 14 3.20 -10.64 9.87
N GLU A 15 3.67 -10.33 11.07
CA GLU A 15 3.73 -11.31 12.15
C GLU A 15 2.33 -11.90 12.37
N ASP A 16 2.24 -13.20 12.68
CA ASP A 16 0.95 -13.88 12.79
C ASP A 16 0.01 -13.21 13.80
N GLU A 17 0.57 -12.63 14.88
CA GLU A 17 -0.19 -11.89 15.90
C GLU A 17 -0.82 -10.59 15.37
N ASP A 18 -0.24 -9.96 14.34
CA ASP A 18 -0.75 -8.71 13.79
C ASP A 18 -1.72 -8.93 12.61
N LYS A 19 -2.03 -10.19 12.24
CA LYS A 19 -2.97 -10.52 11.15
C LYS A 19 -4.44 -10.48 11.57
N LEU A 20 -4.71 -10.57 12.86
CA LEU A 20 -6.07 -10.67 13.40
C LEU A 20 -6.46 -9.41 14.17
N LEU A 21 -7.75 -9.11 14.13
CA LEU A 21 -8.35 -8.01 14.89
C LEU A 21 -9.58 -8.54 15.62
N ALA A 22 -9.67 -8.26 16.91
CA ALA A 22 -10.86 -8.56 17.69
C ALA A 22 -12.01 -7.63 17.30
N VAL A 23 -13.18 -8.20 17.02
CA VAL A 23 -14.42 -7.48 16.73
C VAL A 23 -15.58 -8.05 17.54
N LYS A 24 -16.57 -7.20 17.83
CA LYS A 24 -17.85 -7.65 18.39
C LYS A 24 -18.72 -8.20 17.26
N VAL A 25 -19.12 -9.46 17.39
CA VAL A 25 -20.00 -10.15 16.44
C VAL A 25 -21.32 -10.45 17.11
N GLY A 26 -22.41 -9.94 16.53
CA GLY A 26 -23.77 -10.23 16.96
C GLY A 26 -24.32 -11.50 16.31
N ILE A 27 -25.11 -12.26 17.05
CA ILE A 27 -25.89 -13.39 16.53
C ILE A 27 -27.29 -12.89 16.22
N ILE A 28 -27.73 -13.10 14.98
CA ILE A 28 -29.05 -12.73 14.50
C ILE A 28 -30.02 -13.87 14.86
N PRO A 29 -31.00 -13.64 15.76
CA PRO A 29 -31.88 -14.70 16.25
C PRO A 29 -32.93 -15.14 15.21
N ASP A 30 -33.38 -14.22 14.34
CA ASP A 30 -34.29 -14.52 13.24
C ASP A 30 -33.70 -14.03 11.90
N PRO A 31 -33.44 -14.92 10.93
CA PRO A 31 -32.97 -14.55 9.59
C PRO A 31 -33.82 -13.51 8.88
N LYS A 32 -35.12 -13.40 9.18
CA LYS A 32 -36.00 -12.37 8.59
C LYS A 32 -35.60 -10.96 9.01
N MET A 33 -34.96 -10.80 10.17
CA MET A 33 -34.48 -9.51 10.66
C MET A 33 -33.13 -9.11 10.06
N ALA A 34 -32.42 -10.04 9.41
CA ALA A 34 -31.05 -9.82 8.94
C ALA A 34 -30.92 -8.60 8.02
N SER A 35 -31.86 -8.40 7.08
CA SER A 35 -31.85 -7.24 6.18
C SER A 35 -32.00 -5.91 6.93
N ARG A 36 -32.90 -5.85 7.91
CA ARG A 36 -33.14 -4.64 8.70
C ARG A 36 -31.96 -4.32 9.62
N ILE A 37 -31.40 -5.35 10.27
CA ILE A 37 -30.19 -5.23 11.09
C ILE A 37 -29.04 -4.72 10.23
N MET A 38 -28.79 -5.35 9.08
CA MET A 38 -27.73 -4.97 8.15
C MET A 38 -27.87 -3.52 7.67
N LYS A 39 -29.07 -3.08 7.28
CA LYS A 39 -29.33 -1.70 6.88
C LYS A 39 -29.03 -0.72 8.02
N THR A 40 -29.43 -1.06 9.24
CA THR A 40 -29.22 -0.18 10.39
C THR A 40 -27.74 -0.09 10.72
N ILE A 41 -27.04 -1.23 10.89
CA ILE A 41 -25.62 -1.18 11.25
C ILE A 41 -24.78 -0.54 10.13
N ASN A 42 -25.06 -0.80 8.86
CA ASN A 42 -24.36 -0.12 7.76
C ASN A 42 -24.61 1.40 7.75
N GLY A 43 -25.76 1.87 8.24
CA GLY A 43 -26.08 3.29 8.31
C GLY A 43 -25.40 4.01 9.47
N VAL A 44 -25.15 3.31 10.59
CA VAL A 44 -24.55 3.93 11.79
C VAL A 44 -23.06 3.63 11.96
N ILE A 45 -22.61 2.45 11.52
CA ILE A 45 -21.21 2.00 11.60
C ILE A 45 -20.85 1.21 10.32
N PRO A 46 -20.57 1.91 9.20
CA PRO A 46 -20.00 1.28 8.01
C PRO A 46 -18.70 0.53 8.33
N LEU A 47 -18.44 -0.60 7.64
CA LEU A 47 -17.16 -1.32 7.83
C LEU A 47 -15.96 -0.51 7.32
N MET A 48 -16.16 0.32 6.30
CA MET A 48 -15.11 1.16 5.72
C MET A 48 -14.54 2.14 6.75
N ASP A 49 -15.40 2.72 7.59
CA ASP A 49 -15.03 3.70 8.61
C ASP A 49 -14.13 3.11 9.71
N ILE A 50 -14.15 1.79 9.87
CA ILE A 50 -13.31 1.05 10.84
C ILE A 50 -12.21 0.23 10.15
N GLY A 51 -11.94 0.49 8.86
CA GLY A 51 -10.85 -0.18 8.11
C GLY A 51 -11.12 -1.65 7.77
N LEU A 52 -12.37 -2.13 7.91
CA LEU A 52 -12.75 -3.53 7.67
C LEU A 52 -13.58 -3.72 6.39
N GLY A 53 -13.47 -2.80 5.43
CA GLY A 53 -14.24 -2.82 4.18
C GLY A 53 -14.02 -4.05 3.30
N HIS A 54 -12.91 -4.78 3.49
CA HIS A 54 -12.60 -6.03 2.80
C HIS A 54 -13.37 -7.24 3.35
N LEU A 55 -13.96 -7.14 4.55
CA LEU A 55 -14.71 -8.24 5.15
C LEU A 55 -16.16 -8.24 4.67
N LYS A 56 -16.74 -9.43 4.46
CA LYS A 56 -18.20 -9.55 4.37
C LYS A 56 -18.78 -9.30 5.75
N ARG A 57 -19.79 -8.46 5.87
CA ARG A 57 -20.33 -8.08 7.18
C ARG A 57 -21.10 -9.20 7.89
N ILE A 58 -21.65 -10.14 7.13
CA ILE A 58 -22.49 -11.24 7.61
C ILE A 58 -21.91 -12.58 7.17
N LYS A 59 -21.93 -13.58 8.05
CA LYS A 59 -21.64 -14.98 7.72
C LYS A 59 -22.67 -15.91 8.36
N LYS A 60 -22.76 -17.13 7.83
CA LYS A 60 -23.50 -18.22 8.46
C LYS A 60 -22.53 -19.01 9.32
N SER A 61 -22.88 -19.27 10.57
CA SER A 61 -22.12 -20.15 11.45
C SER A 61 -22.28 -21.61 11.02
N THR A 62 -21.41 -22.48 11.54
CA THR A 62 -21.50 -23.93 11.36
C THR A 62 -22.80 -24.51 11.92
N GLU A 63 -23.33 -23.91 12.98
CA GLU A 63 -24.61 -24.26 13.62
C GLU A 63 -25.83 -23.70 12.88
N GLY A 64 -25.60 -22.94 11.80
CA GLY A 64 -26.64 -22.42 10.92
C GLY A 64 -27.23 -21.06 11.33
N SER A 65 -26.80 -20.50 12.46
CA SER A 65 -27.14 -19.14 12.88
C SER A 65 -26.44 -18.09 12.02
N LEU A 66 -27.05 -16.90 11.86
CA LEU A 66 -26.42 -15.79 11.15
C LEU A 66 -25.64 -14.93 12.13
N GLN A 67 -24.40 -14.61 11.76
CA GLN A 67 -23.48 -13.80 12.55
C GLN A 67 -23.14 -12.53 11.78
N VAL A 68 -23.13 -11.38 12.46
CA VAL A 68 -22.88 -10.07 11.87
C VAL A 68 -21.80 -9.33 12.66
N ILE A 69 -20.77 -8.83 11.97
CA ILE A 69 -19.78 -7.94 12.59
C ILE A 69 -20.51 -6.66 13.00
N ILE A 70 -20.39 -6.22 14.23
CA ILE A 70 -20.94 -4.95 14.70
C ILE A 70 -19.88 -3.87 14.52
N THR A 71 -18.80 -3.95 15.29
CA THR A 71 -17.66 -3.01 15.28
C THR A 71 -16.51 -3.55 16.17
N THR A 72 -15.40 -2.82 16.30
CA THR A 72 -14.31 -3.18 17.24
C THR A 72 -14.68 -2.84 18.69
N PRO A 73 -14.10 -3.49 19.71
CA PRO A 73 -14.38 -3.17 21.11
C PRO A 73 -14.20 -1.69 21.45
N GLU A 74 -13.10 -1.09 20.99
CA GLU A 74 -12.74 0.32 21.24
C GLU A 74 -13.78 1.27 20.64
N ARG A 75 -14.22 0.96 19.41
CA ARG A 75 -15.24 1.77 18.74
C ARG A 75 -16.61 1.59 19.39
N PHE A 76 -16.92 0.37 19.85
CA PHE A 76 -18.20 0.07 20.51
C PHE A 76 -18.38 0.87 21.80
N ASP A 77 -17.30 1.08 22.57
CA ASP A 77 -17.36 1.83 23.81
C ASP A 77 -17.44 3.35 23.57
N GLY A 78 -16.98 3.82 22.40
CA GLY A 78 -17.02 5.21 21.97
C GLY A 78 -18.17 5.59 21.03
N ILE A 79 -19.21 4.76 20.88
CA ILE A 79 -20.39 5.11 20.07
C ILE A 79 -21.26 6.15 20.79
N ASP A 80 -21.88 7.04 20.01
CA ASP A 80 -22.86 8.00 20.53
C ASP A 80 -24.15 7.30 21.00
N ALA A 81 -24.94 8.01 21.80
CA ALA A 81 -26.15 7.48 22.41
C ALA A 81 -27.23 7.06 21.39
N ASP A 82 -27.35 7.75 20.26
CA ASP A 82 -28.35 7.45 19.24
C ASP A 82 -27.98 6.18 18.48
N THR A 83 -26.70 6.03 18.10
CA THR A 83 -26.15 4.80 17.52
C THR A 83 -26.32 3.63 18.47
N LYS A 84 -26.00 3.80 19.75
CA LYS A 84 -26.18 2.76 20.77
C LYS A 84 -27.63 2.31 20.87
N LYS A 85 -28.56 3.26 20.95
CA LYS A 85 -30.00 2.98 21.00
C LYS A 85 -30.49 2.24 19.75
N ALA A 86 -29.98 2.58 18.56
CA ALA A 86 -30.32 1.88 17.32
C ALA A 86 -29.86 0.42 17.35
N LEU A 87 -28.66 0.14 17.87
CA LEU A 87 -28.12 -1.22 18.02
C LEU A 87 -28.87 -2.02 19.09
N ASP A 88 -29.11 -1.40 20.25
CA ASP A 88 -29.80 -2.02 21.40
C ASP A 88 -31.25 -2.38 21.06
N SER A 89 -31.87 -1.70 20.09
CA SER A 89 -33.24 -2.00 19.62
C SER A 89 -33.40 -3.42 19.06
N PHE A 90 -32.30 -4.06 18.64
CA PHE A 90 -32.31 -5.42 18.12
C PHE A 90 -31.97 -6.48 19.17
N GLN A 91 -31.51 -6.07 20.37
CA GLN A 91 -31.14 -6.95 21.47
C GLN A 91 -30.25 -8.12 21.04
N LEU A 92 -29.27 -7.84 20.15
CA LEU A 92 -28.42 -8.87 19.58
C LEU A 92 -27.46 -9.39 20.64
N PRO A 93 -27.48 -10.69 21.00
CA PRO A 93 -26.40 -11.25 21.78
C PRO A 93 -25.12 -11.17 20.95
N TYR A 94 -24.03 -10.74 21.57
CA TYR A 94 -22.74 -10.58 20.89
C TYR A 94 -21.60 -11.21 21.68
N SER A 95 -20.55 -11.62 20.96
CA SER A 95 -19.29 -12.12 21.51
C SER A 95 -18.12 -11.45 20.82
N LEU A 96 -16.92 -11.54 21.40
CA LEU A 96 -15.70 -11.21 20.67
C LEU A 96 -15.39 -12.33 19.67
N PHE A 97 -14.89 -11.94 18.50
CA PHE A 97 -14.40 -12.85 17.47
C PHE A 97 -13.20 -12.20 16.77
N GLU A 98 -12.22 -13.00 16.37
CA GLU A 98 -11.06 -12.51 15.62
C GLU A 98 -11.32 -12.60 14.13
N VAL A 99 -11.04 -11.52 13.41
CA VAL A 99 -11.19 -11.43 11.95
C VAL A 99 -9.90 -10.95 11.30
N PRO A 100 -9.68 -11.25 10.00
CA PRO A 100 -8.53 -10.73 9.27
C PRO A 100 -8.49 -9.20 9.31
N LYS A 101 -7.43 -8.64 9.91
CA LYS A 101 -7.23 -7.20 10.10
C LYS A 101 -7.07 -6.48 8.76
N TYR A 102 -6.43 -7.15 7.79
CA TYR A 102 -6.05 -6.56 6.51
C TYR A 102 -6.67 -7.31 5.33
N PRO A 103 -6.84 -6.65 4.17
CA PRO A 103 -7.20 -7.32 2.93
C PRO A 103 -6.11 -8.32 2.51
N PRO A 104 -6.51 -9.48 1.95
CA PRO A 104 -5.56 -10.46 1.43
C PRO A 104 -4.87 -9.93 0.17
N ARG A 105 -3.54 -10.02 0.13
CA ARG A 105 -2.67 -9.60 -0.98
C ARG A 105 -2.41 -10.75 -1.97
N SER A 106 -2.43 -11.98 -1.47
CA SER A 106 -2.19 -13.20 -2.24
C SER A 106 -3.38 -14.15 -2.19
N LYS A 107 -3.40 -15.14 -3.09
CA LYS A 107 -4.40 -16.20 -3.08
C LYS A 107 -4.32 -17.06 -1.81
N ALA A 108 -3.12 -17.34 -1.32
CA ALA A 108 -2.92 -18.10 -0.09
C ALA A 108 -3.48 -17.36 1.14
N GLU A 109 -3.24 -16.05 1.25
CA GLU A 109 -3.83 -15.22 2.31
C GLU A 109 -5.35 -15.14 2.19
N TYR A 110 -5.88 -15.10 0.97
CA TYR A 110 -7.32 -15.14 0.75
C TYR A 110 -7.91 -16.46 1.25
N GLU A 111 -7.33 -17.60 0.87
CA GLU A 111 -7.76 -18.92 1.31
C GLU A 111 -7.71 -19.06 2.84
N TRP A 112 -6.63 -18.61 3.48
CA TRP A 112 -6.53 -18.53 4.94
C TRP A 112 -7.63 -17.65 5.53
N SER A 113 -7.85 -16.45 4.97
CA SER A 113 -8.85 -15.51 5.46
C SER A 113 -10.26 -16.13 5.41
N GLN A 114 -10.59 -16.90 4.36
CA GLN A 114 -11.88 -17.60 4.25
C GLN A 114 -12.12 -18.61 5.37
N THR A 115 -11.06 -19.15 6.00
CA THR A 115 -11.21 -20.07 7.15
C THR A 115 -11.62 -19.35 8.43
N VAL A 116 -11.25 -18.07 8.57
CA VAL A 116 -11.51 -17.24 9.77
C VAL A 116 -12.81 -16.45 9.59
N TRP A 117 -12.85 -15.61 8.55
CA TRP A 117 -14.00 -14.78 8.22
C TRP A 117 -14.07 -14.48 6.73
N PRO A 118 -15.24 -14.62 6.08
CA PRO A 118 -15.36 -14.40 4.64
C PRO A 118 -14.95 -12.98 4.22
N THR A 119 -14.02 -12.89 3.27
CA THR A 119 -13.53 -11.62 2.69
C THR A 119 -13.97 -11.46 1.24
N VAL A 120 -13.94 -10.22 0.75
CA VAL A 120 -14.09 -9.87 -0.67
C VAL A 120 -12.69 -9.75 -1.25
N PHE A 121 -12.36 -10.59 -2.23
CA PHE A 121 -11.08 -10.52 -2.93
C PHE A 121 -11.26 -9.93 -4.32
N HIS A 122 -10.68 -8.76 -4.52
CA HIS A 122 -10.57 -8.13 -5.83
C HIS A 122 -9.22 -8.52 -6.43
N SER A 123 -9.21 -9.57 -7.25
CA SER A 123 -7.98 -10.09 -7.89
C SER A 123 -7.22 -9.06 -8.74
N GLY A 124 -7.89 -8.00 -9.20
CA GLY A 124 -7.26 -6.91 -9.95
C GLY A 124 -6.33 -6.00 -9.13
N LEU A 125 -6.33 -6.14 -7.80
CA LEU A 125 -5.42 -5.44 -6.88
C LEU A 125 -4.42 -6.40 -6.23
N SER A 126 -4.30 -7.65 -6.71
CA SER A 126 -3.29 -8.55 -6.17
C SER A 126 -1.91 -7.97 -6.40
N GLU A 127 -1.01 -8.22 -5.45
CA GLU A 127 0.35 -7.72 -5.53
C GLU A 127 1.08 -8.24 -6.77
N GLU A 128 0.71 -9.43 -7.25
CA GLU A 128 1.21 -9.98 -8.51
C GLU A 128 0.76 -9.16 -9.73
N VAL A 129 -0.48 -8.66 -9.74
CA VAL A 129 -1.00 -7.80 -10.81
C VAL A 129 -0.34 -6.42 -10.72
N LEU A 130 -0.17 -5.88 -9.51
CA LEU A 130 0.57 -4.63 -9.29
C LEU A 130 2.03 -4.77 -9.74
N ARG A 131 2.74 -5.83 -9.34
CA ARG A 131 4.10 -6.17 -9.78
C ARG A 131 4.20 -6.19 -11.29
N LYS A 132 3.28 -6.88 -11.98
CA LYS A 132 3.26 -6.91 -13.44
C LYS A 132 2.95 -5.56 -14.08
N SER A 133 2.09 -4.76 -13.46
CA SER A 133 1.74 -3.42 -13.97
C SER A 133 2.82 -2.36 -13.72
N LEU A 134 3.63 -2.55 -12.69
CA LEU A 134 4.73 -1.66 -12.29
C LEU A 134 6.08 -2.12 -12.85
N ALA A 135 6.10 -3.26 -13.58
CA ALA A 135 7.29 -3.78 -14.20
C ALA A 135 7.82 -2.77 -15.24
N LEU A 136 9.07 -2.37 -15.05
CA LEU A 136 9.73 -1.36 -15.86
C LEU A 136 10.01 -1.93 -17.25
N SER A 137 9.68 -1.18 -18.29
CA SER A 137 10.09 -1.50 -19.65
C SER A 137 11.62 -1.47 -19.79
N PRO A 138 12.19 -2.13 -20.82
CA PRO A 138 13.63 -2.09 -21.06
C PRO A 138 14.18 -0.66 -21.20
N GLU A 139 13.42 0.24 -21.82
CA GLU A 139 13.78 1.65 -22.01
C GLU A 139 13.77 2.41 -20.67
N GLU A 140 12.73 2.23 -19.85
CA GLU A 140 12.67 2.83 -18.51
C GLU A 140 13.82 2.33 -17.63
N ARG A 141 14.13 1.03 -17.69
CA ARG A 141 15.25 0.42 -16.96
C ARG A 141 16.58 1.03 -17.37
N GLU A 142 16.78 1.27 -18.66
CA GLU A 142 18.00 1.93 -19.15
C GLU A 142 18.06 3.40 -18.67
N ALA A 143 16.94 4.13 -18.74
CA ALA A 143 16.85 5.50 -18.26
C ALA A 143 17.18 5.61 -16.77
N MET A 144 16.62 4.74 -15.93
CA MET A 144 16.95 4.70 -14.50
C MET A 144 18.41 4.30 -14.25
N SER A 145 18.97 3.39 -15.06
CA SER A 145 20.39 3.02 -14.96
C SER A 145 21.29 4.24 -15.19
N ARG A 146 20.96 5.07 -16.19
CA ARG A 146 21.67 6.33 -16.46
C ARG A 146 21.51 7.31 -15.30
N GLY A 147 20.30 7.46 -14.76
CA GLY A 147 20.06 8.30 -13.58
C GLY A 147 20.86 7.87 -12.36
N MET A 148 20.94 6.56 -12.10
CA MET A 148 21.72 6.01 -11.00
C MET A 148 23.23 6.25 -11.20
N GLN A 149 23.74 6.08 -12.42
CA GLN A 149 25.14 6.45 -12.73
C GLN A 149 25.41 7.92 -12.42
N LEU A 150 24.49 8.81 -12.79
CA LEU A 150 24.61 10.23 -12.49
C LEU A 150 24.55 10.52 -10.99
N ALA A 151 23.71 9.82 -10.22
CA ALA A 151 23.66 9.94 -8.77
C ALA A 151 25.00 9.52 -8.12
N ILE A 152 25.61 8.44 -8.60
CA ILE A 152 26.93 7.98 -8.13
C ILE A 152 28.01 9.00 -8.49
N SER A 153 28.00 9.55 -9.71
CA SER A 153 28.95 10.59 -10.09
C SER A 153 28.78 11.88 -9.28
N ASP A 154 27.54 12.28 -8.99
CA ASP A 154 27.23 13.45 -8.14
C ASP A 154 27.74 13.23 -6.70
N PHE A 155 27.62 12.00 -6.18
CA PHE A 155 28.23 11.61 -4.91
C PHE A 155 29.76 11.66 -4.93
N GLU A 156 30.39 11.14 -5.98
CA GLU A 156 31.86 11.12 -6.10
C GLU A 156 32.44 12.54 -6.22
N GLU A 157 31.78 13.44 -6.96
CA GLU A 157 32.15 14.86 -7.07
C GLU A 157 32.08 15.56 -5.70
N GLN A 158 30.96 15.39 -4.97
CA GLN A 158 30.80 15.96 -3.62
C GLN A 158 31.82 15.39 -2.60
N GLY A 159 32.06 14.07 -2.64
CA GLY A 159 33.06 13.42 -1.79
C GLY A 159 34.49 13.87 -2.08
N GLY A 160 34.78 14.25 -3.33
CA GLY A 160 36.05 14.87 -3.74
C GLY A 160 36.22 16.29 -3.17
N GLU A 161 35.17 17.11 -3.23
CA GLU A 161 35.16 18.48 -2.68
C GLU A 161 35.29 18.48 -1.14
N LEU A 162 34.59 17.56 -0.45
CA LEU A 162 34.65 17.42 1.01
C LEU A 162 36.01 16.90 1.52
N LYS A 163 36.68 16.02 0.76
CA LYS A 163 38.04 15.57 1.06
C LYS A 163 39.07 16.69 0.93
N GLY A 164 38.88 17.62 -0.02
CA GLY A 164 39.73 18.81 -0.19
C GLY A 164 39.65 19.79 0.99
N LEU A 165 38.58 19.72 1.79
CA LEU A 165 38.34 20.58 2.95
C LEU A 165 38.72 19.91 4.30
N GLY A 166 39.36 18.74 4.28
CA GLY A 166 39.79 18.04 5.50
C GLY A 166 38.64 17.40 6.29
N ALA A 167 37.42 17.36 5.74
CA ALA A 167 36.27 16.72 6.36
C ALA A 167 36.31 15.20 6.12
N SER A 168 37.09 14.50 6.94
CA SER A 168 37.33 13.05 6.82
C SER A 168 36.11 12.16 7.12
N CYS A 169 34.99 12.70 7.62
CA CYS A 169 33.87 11.91 8.14
C CYS A 169 32.52 12.11 7.43
N CYS A 170 32.45 12.97 6.41
CA CYS A 170 31.19 13.24 5.71
C CYS A 170 31.10 12.40 4.44
N SER A 171 30.50 11.21 4.54
CA SER A 171 30.02 10.48 3.37
C SER A 171 28.78 11.21 2.83
N GLY A 172 28.89 11.85 1.66
CA GLY A 172 27.75 12.49 1.00
C GLY A 172 26.65 11.51 0.58
N ILE A 173 25.53 12.02 0.08
CA ILE A 173 24.49 11.23 -0.58
C ILE A 173 24.28 11.83 -1.96
N GLY A 174 24.42 11.02 -3.00
CA GLY A 174 24.08 11.38 -4.37
C GLY A 174 22.61 11.08 -4.67
N ALA A 175 21.88 12.05 -5.17
CA ALA A 175 20.48 11.93 -5.56
C ALA A 175 20.23 12.65 -6.88
N VAL A 176 19.33 12.10 -7.71
CA VAL A 176 18.94 12.66 -8.99
C VAL A 176 17.43 12.55 -9.15
N ILE A 177 16.79 13.63 -9.60
CA ILE A 177 15.38 13.65 -10.01
C ILE A 177 15.34 13.65 -11.53
N MET A 178 14.53 12.77 -12.13
CA MET A 178 14.40 12.65 -13.59
C MET A 178 12.93 12.67 -14.03
N ASP A 179 12.70 13.21 -15.23
CA ASP A 179 11.47 13.01 -15.98
C ASP A 179 11.54 11.65 -16.70
N PRO A 180 10.68 10.67 -16.33
CA PRO A 180 10.69 9.34 -16.91
C PRO A 180 10.24 9.32 -18.37
N HIS A 181 9.40 10.26 -18.81
CA HIS A 181 8.90 10.31 -20.19
C HIS A 181 9.90 10.93 -21.15
N ARG A 182 10.77 11.80 -20.64
CA ARG A 182 11.80 12.50 -21.43
C ARG A 182 13.20 11.95 -21.23
N ALA A 183 13.36 10.97 -20.33
CA ALA A 183 14.64 10.46 -19.85
C ALA A 183 15.63 11.59 -19.49
N GLN A 184 15.12 12.68 -18.91
CA GLN A 184 15.85 13.92 -18.67
C GLN A 184 16.05 14.16 -17.17
N VAL A 185 17.26 14.57 -16.78
CA VAL A 185 17.55 14.98 -15.41
C VAL A 185 16.98 16.37 -15.14
N LEU A 186 16.19 16.48 -14.07
CA LEU A 186 15.60 17.72 -13.60
C LEU A 186 16.44 18.38 -12.49
N ALA A 187 17.02 17.58 -11.60
CA ALA A 187 17.84 18.08 -10.49
C ALA A 187 18.83 17.02 -9.98
N THR A 188 19.93 17.47 -9.36
CA THR A 188 20.85 16.62 -8.59
C THR A 188 21.09 17.17 -7.17
N SER A 189 21.56 16.34 -6.24
CA SER A 189 21.84 16.73 -4.85
C SER A 189 22.86 17.84 -4.70
N ALA A 190 23.78 18.02 -5.66
CA ALA A 190 24.68 19.16 -5.72
C ALA A 190 23.99 20.51 -6.05
N GLY A 191 22.66 20.57 -6.13
CA GLY A 191 21.89 21.81 -6.34
C GLY A 191 22.06 22.41 -7.74
N ARG A 192 22.63 21.65 -8.69
CA ARG A 192 22.84 22.12 -10.06
C ARG A 192 21.56 21.93 -10.87
N TRP A 193 20.81 23.02 -11.04
CA TRP A 193 19.73 23.14 -12.02
C TRP A 193 20.34 23.14 -13.42
N ARG A 194 20.49 21.96 -14.04
CA ARG A 194 20.87 21.88 -15.45
C ARG A 194 19.60 21.79 -16.30
N ALA A 195 19.15 22.94 -16.79
CA ALA A 195 18.41 23.00 -18.04
C ALA A 195 19.35 22.53 -19.18
N LEU A 196 19.57 21.22 -19.30
CA LEU A 196 20.27 20.65 -20.44
C LEU A 196 19.28 20.48 -21.58
N VAL A 197 19.12 21.57 -22.35
CA VAL A 197 18.63 21.52 -23.71
C VAL A 197 19.84 21.55 -24.64
N SER A 198 19.97 20.47 -25.42
CA SER A 198 20.64 20.35 -26.72
C SER A 198 22.13 20.73 -26.87
N SER A 199 22.96 19.71 -27.10
CA SER A 199 23.99 19.77 -28.15
C SER A 199 24.34 18.37 -28.66
N PHE A 200 23.40 17.76 -29.40
CA PHE A 200 23.73 16.84 -30.49
C PHE A 200 23.30 17.55 -31.78
N ALA A 201 24.04 18.59 -32.17
CA ALA A 201 24.02 19.13 -33.53
C ALA A 201 25.21 18.50 -34.25
N GLY A 202 24.93 17.85 -35.39
CA GLY A 202 25.83 16.94 -36.08
C GLY A 202 27.13 17.59 -36.57
N ASN A 203 28.19 16.79 -36.54
CA ASN A 203 29.34 17.02 -37.40
C ASN A 203 28.97 16.61 -38.82
N GLY A 204 28.66 17.60 -39.65
CA GLY A 204 28.46 17.46 -41.09
C GLY A 204 28.96 18.71 -41.80
N GLU A 205 30.09 18.55 -42.48
CA GLU A 205 30.54 19.27 -43.68
C GLU A 205 30.99 20.75 -43.60
N GLY A 206 32.19 21.00 -44.12
CA GLY A 206 32.48 22.21 -44.90
C GLY A 206 33.73 23.00 -44.53
N GLU A 207 34.92 22.57 -44.98
CA GLU A 207 36.00 23.51 -45.31
C GLU A 207 36.60 23.13 -46.67
N GLY A 208 36.22 23.91 -47.68
CA GLY A 208 36.95 24.05 -48.93
C GLY A 208 37.66 25.39 -48.92
N GLY A 209 38.97 25.36 -49.18
CA GLY A 209 39.85 26.49 -49.44
C GLY A 209 41.02 26.00 -50.28
#